data_AF-A0A2R6I616-F1
#
_entry.id   AF-A0A2R6I616-F1
#
_cell.length_a   1.000
_cell.length_b   1.000
_cell.length_c   1.000
_cell.angle_alpha   90.00
_cell.angle_beta   90.00
_cell.angle_gamma   90.00
#
_symmetry.space_group_name_H-M   'P 1'
#
loop_
_entity.id
_entity.type
_entity.pdbx_description
1 polymer ?
#
loop_
_entity_poly.entity_id
_entity_poly.type
_entity_poly.pdbx_seq_one_letter_code
_entity_poly.pdbx_strand_id
1 'polypeptide(L)'
;MDGIHDVGGMDGFGDLPPDEPDGASPFHEGWEGRVQAAYVAGLGNDVFDLDEFRYRLERQAPTYYLETPYYERWLTGISGLFVEAGVIDREELAERTAAFEAGEAALDEAAGGPDVEELVAGVAATYDSERPARDPAFEAGDRVRVRKEHPSGHTRCPRYVRGATGEVMAHRGTHVLPDANAHGGEVAEPLYNVRFDAADLWGADNTDADAVRIELWESYVEGVDDE
;
A
#
# COMPACT_ATOMS: atom_id res chain seq x y z
N MET A 1 6.09 9.37 -0.24
CA MET A 1 5.66 10.74 -0.57
C MET A 1 4.82 11.27 0.59
N ASP A 2 4.87 12.57 0.86
CA ASP A 2 4.10 13.18 1.95
C ASP A 2 2.66 13.48 1.49
N GLY A 3 1.93 12.42 1.14
CA GLY A 3 0.54 12.47 0.68
C GLY A 3 -0.47 12.40 1.82
N ILE A 4 -1.76 12.60 1.49
CA ILE A 4 -2.84 12.57 2.48
C ILE A 4 -3.11 11.16 3.03
N HIS A 5 -2.69 10.11 2.31
CA HIS A 5 -2.89 8.71 2.71
C HIS A 5 -2.14 8.35 4.01
N ASP A 6 -1.06 9.07 4.33
CA ASP A 6 -0.25 8.85 5.53
C ASP A 6 -0.86 9.56 6.74
N VAL A 7 -2.03 9.10 7.18
CA VAL A 7 -2.86 9.78 8.20
C VAL A 7 -2.39 9.56 9.64
N GLY A 8 -1.32 8.79 9.87
CA GLY A 8 -0.86 8.42 11.21
C GLY A 8 -0.53 9.65 12.06
N GLY A 9 -1.21 9.80 13.21
CA GLY A 9 -1.04 10.92 14.13
C GLY A 9 -1.75 12.21 13.75
N MET A 10 -2.59 12.20 12.71
CA MET A 10 -3.42 13.35 12.36
C MET A 10 -4.73 13.36 13.17
N ASP A 11 -5.07 14.52 13.72
CA ASP A 11 -6.36 14.78 14.37
C ASP A 11 -7.43 15.27 13.38
N GLY A 12 -8.70 15.16 13.77
CA GLY A 12 -9.82 15.83 13.08
C GLY A 12 -10.66 14.96 12.15
N PHE A 13 -10.45 13.64 12.12
CA PHE A 13 -11.28 12.71 11.33
C PHE A 13 -12.65 12.39 11.95
N GLY A 14 -12.88 12.78 13.20
CA GLY A 14 -14.11 12.46 13.93
C GLY A 14 -14.12 11.03 14.46
N ASP A 15 -15.29 10.58 14.90
CA ASP A 15 -15.49 9.23 15.41
C ASP A 15 -15.50 8.20 14.28
N LEU A 16 -15.00 7.00 14.58
CA LEU A 16 -15.11 5.87 13.66
C LEU A 16 -16.59 5.48 13.46
N PRO A 17 -16.97 5.02 12.25
CA PRO A 17 -18.26 4.38 12.07
C PRO A 17 -18.37 3.13 12.96
N PRO A 18 -19.59 2.70 13.31
CA PRO A 18 -19.78 1.46 14.06
C PRO A 18 -19.25 0.26 13.28
N ASP A 19 -18.78 -0.76 14.01
CA ASP A 19 -18.37 -2.02 13.42
C ASP A 19 -19.52 -2.69 12.66
N GLU A 20 -19.19 -3.24 11.49
CA GLU A 20 -20.10 -4.11 10.75
C GLU A 20 -20.32 -5.42 11.51
N PRO A 21 -21.49 -6.08 11.37
CA PRO A 21 -21.78 -7.32 12.06
C PRO A 21 -20.90 -8.48 11.55
N ASP A 22 -20.67 -9.47 12.41
CA ASP A 22 -19.97 -10.70 12.04
C ASP A 22 -20.56 -11.35 10.79
N GLY A 23 -19.72 -11.62 9.79
CA GLY A 23 -20.13 -12.23 8.53
C GLY A 23 -20.76 -11.27 7.52
N ALA A 24 -20.71 -9.95 7.77
CA ALA A 24 -20.99 -8.95 6.75
C ALA A 24 -20.18 -9.23 5.48
N SER A 25 -20.81 -8.98 4.33
CA SER A 25 -20.12 -9.04 3.05
C SER A 25 -19.00 -8.00 3.03
N PRO A 26 -17.80 -8.31 2.51
CA PRO A 26 -16.77 -7.30 2.28
C PRO A 26 -17.16 -6.31 1.17
N PHE A 27 -18.26 -6.59 0.44
CA PHE A 27 -18.81 -5.76 -0.62
C PHE A 27 -20.23 -5.30 -0.25
N HIS A 28 -20.45 -3.98 -0.23
CA HIS A 28 -21.73 -3.32 -0.02
C HIS A 28 -22.54 -3.21 -1.31
N GLU A 29 -21.85 -3.15 -2.45
CA GLU A 29 -22.46 -3.02 -3.77
C GLU A 29 -21.91 -4.05 -4.76
N GLY A 30 -22.73 -4.46 -5.74
CA GLY A 30 -22.37 -5.51 -6.68
C GLY A 30 -21.16 -5.20 -7.57
N TRP A 31 -20.79 -3.93 -7.73
CA TRP A 31 -19.62 -3.51 -8.51
C TRP A 31 -18.30 -3.62 -7.71
N GLU A 32 -18.34 -3.57 -6.39
CA GLU A 32 -17.14 -3.61 -5.54
C GLU A 32 -16.40 -4.95 -5.68
N GLY A 33 -17.14 -6.06 -5.75
CA GLY A 33 -16.57 -7.38 -6.04
C GLY A 33 -15.94 -7.48 -7.44
N ARG A 34 -16.41 -6.70 -8.42
CA ARG A 34 -15.80 -6.63 -9.75
C ARG A 34 -14.50 -5.83 -9.73
N VAL A 35 -14.42 -4.78 -8.91
CA VAL A 35 -13.18 -4.03 -8.70
C VAL A 35 -12.13 -4.91 -8.04
N GLN A 36 -12.51 -5.70 -7.03
CA GLN A 36 -11.62 -6.69 -6.44
C GLN A 36 -11.14 -7.72 -7.48
N ALA A 37 -12.03 -8.21 -8.35
CA ALA A 37 -11.66 -9.13 -9.41
C ALA A 37 -10.69 -8.48 -10.43
N ALA A 38 -10.89 -7.21 -10.78
CA ALA A 38 -9.99 -6.46 -11.65
C ALA A 38 -8.61 -6.25 -11.02
N TYR A 39 -8.55 -5.98 -9.71
CA TYR A 39 -7.29 -5.92 -8.96
C TYR A 39 -6.54 -7.25 -9.01
N VAL A 40 -7.22 -8.36 -8.72
CA VAL A 40 -6.67 -9.72 -8.79
C VAL A 40 -6.18 -10.05 -10.20
N ALA A 41 -6.95 -9.69 -11.23
CA ALA A 41 -6.56 -9.86 -12.62
C ALA A 41 -5.29 -9.08 -12.98
N GLY A 42 -5.17 -7.83 -12.51
CA GLY A 42 -3.99 -7.00 -12.73
C GLY A 42 -2.73 -7.60 -12.11
N LEU A 43 -2.79 -8.00 -10.83
CA LEU A 43 -1.67 -8.64 -10.15
C LEU A 43 -1.30 -9.98 -10.80
N GLY A 44 -2.27 -10.88 -10.96
CA GLY A 44 -2.00 -12.25 -11.41
C GLY A 44 -1.56 -12.35 -12.87
N ASN A 45 -1.72 -11.30 -13.66
CA ASN A 45 -1.20 -11.20 -15.03
C ASN A 45 0.01 -10.26 -15.15
N ASP A 46 0.64 -9.89 -14.03
CA ASP A 46 1.85 -9.06 -14.00
C ASP A 46 1.68 -7.71 -14.71
N VAL A 47 0.48 -7.12 -14.62
CA VAL A 47 0.18 -5.81 -15.23
C VAL A 47 0.71 -4.67 -14.37
N PHE A 48 0.63 -4.84 -13.06
CA PHE A 48 1.19 -3.96 -12.06
C PHE A 48 1.49 -4.78 -10.80
N ASP A 49 2.38 -4.30 -9.97
CA ASP A 49 2.61 -4.87 -8.63
C ASP A 49 1.90 -4.09 -7.51
N LEU A 50 2.07 -4.59 -6.28
CA LEU A 50 1.44 -4.04 -5.09
C LEU A 50 1.93 -2.63 -4.72
N ASP A 51 3.20 -2.33 -4.97
CA ASP A 51 3.80 -1.05 -4.63
C ASP A 51 3.48 0.01 -5.68
N GLU A 52 3.46 -0.36 -6.96
CA GLU A 52 2.91 0.48 -8.05
C GLU A 52 1.44 0.82 -7.80
N PHE A 53 0.64 -0.17 -7.40
CA PHE A 53 -0.76 0.02 -7.04
C PHE A 53 -0.92 1.00 -5.88
N ARG A 54 -0.18 0.81 -4.80
CA ARG A 54 -0.19 1.74 -3.65
C ARG A 54 0.19 3.14 -4.09
N TYR A 55 1.33 3.28 -4.78
CA TYR A 55 1.82 4.56 -5.24
C TYR A 55 0.81 5.28 -6.15
N ARG A 56 0.07 4.54 -6.98
CA ARG A 56 -1.01 5.09 -7.79
C ARG A 56 -2.13 5.69 -6.93
N LEU A 57 -2.54 5.02 -5.85
CA LEU A 57 -3.54 5.56 -4.92
C LEU A 57 -3.01 6.78 -4.15
N GLU A 58 -1.75 6.75 -3.74
CA GLU A 58 -1.10 7.82 -2.98
C GLU A 58 -1.01 9.16 -3.73
N ARG A 59 -1.05 9.10 -5.07
CA ARG A 59 -0.99 10.25 -5.99
C ARG A 59 -2.35 10.84 -6.33
N GLN A 60 -3.45 10.27 -5.84
CA GLN A 60 -4.78 10.82 -6.07
C GLN A 60 -4.95 12.18 -5.36
N ALA A 61 -5.88 12.99 -5.87
CA ALA A 61 -6.18 14.29 -5.27
C ALA A 61 -6.61 14.09 -3.80
N PRO A 62 -6.13 14.89 -2.85
CA PRO A 62 -6.41 14.64 -1.44
C PRO A 62 -7.89 14.58 -1.06
N THR A 63 -8.70 15.47 -1.64
CA THR A 63 -10.16 15.47 -1.43
C THR A 63 -10.80 14.20 -1.96
N TYR A 64 -10.42 13.77 -3.16
CA TYR A 64 -10.87 12.50 -3.73
C TYR A 64 -10.51 11.32 -2.83
N TYR A 65 -9.26 11.25 -2.35
CA TYR A 65 -8.82 10.16 -1.48
C TYR A 65 -9.67 10.03 -0.20
N LEU A 66 -10.04 11.16 0.40
CA LEU A 66 -10.78 11.22 1.67
C LEU A 66 -12.29 11.08 1.52
N GLU A 67 -12.88 11.58 0.43
CA GLU A 67 -14.33 11.65 0.23
C GLU A 67 -14.88 10.49 -0.61
N THR A 68 -14.03 9.77 -1.34
CA THR A 68 -14.44 8.69 -2.23
C THR A 68 -14.48 7.33 -1.51
N PRO A 69 -15.54 6.52 -1.71
CA PRO A 69 -15.62 5.16 -1.20
C PRO A 69 -14.40 4.31 -1.56
N TYR A 70 -14.05 3.37 -0.66
CA TYR A 70 -12.84 2.56 -0.76
C TYR A 70 -12.64 1.90 -2.13
N TYR A 71 -13.67 1.21 -2.63
CA TYR A 71 -13.58 0.50 -3.91
C TYR A 71 -13.67 1.43 -5.12
N GLU A 72 -14.23 2.64 -4.99
CA GLU A 72 -14.25 3.62 -6.09
C GLU A 72 -12.86 4.23 -6.26
N ARG A 73 -12.18 4.45 -5.13
CA ARG A 73 -10.77 4.83 -5.10
C ARG A 73 -9.89 3.79 -5.80
N TRP A 74 -10.15 2.50 -5.54
CA TRP A 74 -9.49 1.38 -6.20
C TRP A 74 -9.78 1.33 -7.69
N LEU A 75 -11.05 1.47 -8.09
CA LEU A 75 -11.46 1.49 -9.49
C LEU A 75 -10.66 2.55 -10.28
N THR A 76 -10.56 3.77 -9.76
CA THR A 76 -9.76 4.84 -10.39
C THR A 76 -8.27 4.49 -10.47
N GLY A 77 -7.72 3.86 -9.43
CA GLY A 77 -6.33 3.40 -9.41
C GLY A 77 -6.07 2.34 -10.47
N ILE A 78 -6.85 1.25 -10.45
CA ILE A 78 -6.72 0.07 -11.31
C ILE A 78 -6.95 0.43 -12.77
N SER A 79 -8.01 1.18 -13.09
CA SER A 79 -8.26 1.66 -14.46
C SER A 79 -7.11 2.52 -14.97
N GLY A 80 -6.51 3.34 -14.11
CA GLY A 80 -5.31 4.11 -14.44
C GLY A 80 -4.13 3.23 -14.81
N LEU A 81 -3.86 2.18 -14.01
CA LEU A 81 -2.76 1.25 -14.26
C LEU A 81 -2.98 0.44 -15.53
N PHE A 82 -4.20 -0.05 -15.80
CA PHE A 82 -4.49 -0.74 -17.05
C PHE A 82 -4.27 0.13 -18.29
N VAL A 83 -4.62 1.41 -18.21
CA VAL A 83 -4.36 2.37 -19.29
C VAL A 83 -2.87 2.66 -19.43
N GLU A 84 -2.15 2.85 -18.31
CA GLU A 84 -0.71 3.11 -18.30
C GLU A 84 0.10 1.92 -18.86
N ALA A 85 -0.34 0.69 -18.57
CA ALA A 85 0.24 -0.54 -19.12
C ALA A 85 -0.20 -0.85 -20.57
N GLY A 86 -1.14 -0.08 -21.14
CA GLY A 86 -1.67 -0.29 -22.49
C GLY A 86 -2.57 -1.52 -22.65
N VAL A 87 -3.05 -2.09 -21.53
CA VAL A 87 -4.02 -3.21 -21.52
C VAL A 87 -5.40 -2.73 -21.97
N ILE A 88 -5.74 -1.49 -21.64
CA ILE A 88 -7.00 -0.84 -22.02
C ILE A 88 -6.67 0.50 -22.69
N ASP A 89 -7.32 0.80 -23.81
CA ASP A 89 -7.24 2.12 -24.42
C ASP A 89 -8.09 3.15 -23.65
N ARG A 90 -7.55 4.36 -23.48
CA ARG A 90 -8.21 5.43 -22.70
C ARG A 90 -9.50 5.92 -23.35
N GLU A 91 -9.50 6.06 -24.67
CA GLU A 91 -10.65 6.56 -25.42
C GLU A 91 -11.74 5.49 -25.44
N GLU A 92 -11.38 4.22 -25.69
CA GLU A 92 -12.32 3.09 -25.59
C GLU A 92 -12.95 2.99 -24.19
N LEU A 93 -12.17 3.15 -23.11
CA LEU A 93 -12.70 3.14 -21.75
C LEU A 93 -13.73 4.25 -21.52
N ALA A 94 -13.47 5.45 -22.02
CA ALA A 94 -14.39 6.59 -21.91
C ALA A 94 -15.67 6.37 -22.73
N GLU A 95 -15.54 5.90 -23.97
CA GLU A 95 -16.67 5.60 -24.84
C GLU A 95 -17.56 4.50 -24.26
N ARG A 96 -16.98 3.40 -23.77
CA ARG A 96 -17.73 2.33 -23.10
C ARG A 96 -18.42 2.81 -21.84
N THR A 97 -17.75 3.64 -21.03
CA THR A 97 -18.37 4.22 -19.82
C THR A 97 -19.61 5.03 -20.16
N ALA A 98 -19.53 5.91 -21.16
CA ALA A 98 -20.67 6.71 -21.62
C ALA A 98 -21.81 5.83 -22.18
N ALA A 99 -21.48 4.77 -22.92
CA ALA A 99 -22.47 3.84 -23.45
C ALA A 99 -23.19 3.05 -22.34
N PHE A 100 -22.48 2.62 -21.28
CA PHE A 100 -23.11 1.99 -20.11
C PHE A 100 -24.00 2.96 -19.35
N GLU A 101 -23.58 4.22 -19.17
CA GLU A 101 -24.39 5.27 -18.53
C GLU A 101 -25.67 5.57 -19.32
N ALA A 102 -25.59 5.57 -20.66
CA ALA A 102 -26.73 5.76 -21.55
C ALA A 102 -27.64 4.52 -21.68
N GLY A 103 -27.23 3.37 -21.15
CA GLY A 103 -27.94 2.09 -21.34
C GLY A 103 -27.85 1.53 -22.77
N GLU A 104 -26.85 1.96 -23.53
CA GLU A 104 -26.59 1.58 -24.92
C GLU A 104 -25.59 0.42 -25.04
N ALA A 105 -24.93 0.05 -23.93
CA ALA A 105 -24.02 -1.08 -23.84
C ALA A 105 -24.56 -2.20 -22.95
N ALA A 106 -24.15 -3.43 -23.26
CA ALA A 106 -24.33 -4.60 -22.42
C ALA A 106 -22.96 -5.27 -22.21
N LEU A 107 -22.85 -6.10 -21.17
CA LEU A 107 -21.66 -6.94 -21.00
C LEU A 107 -21.61 -7.97 -22.12
N ASP A 108 -20.45 -8.11 -22.74
CA ASP A 108 -20.20 -9.15 -23.72
C ASP A 108 -20.27 -10.54 -23.05
N GLU A 109 -20.78 -11.55 -23.75
CA GLU A 109 -20.68 -12.93 -23.28
C GLU A 109 -19.21 -13.33 -23.23
N ALA A 110 -18.72 -13.69 -22.03
CA ALA A 110 -17.34 -14.10 -21.87
C ALA A 110 -17.08 -15.39 -22.68
N ALA A 111 -16.05 -15.37 -23.55
CA ALA A 111 -15.65 -16.52 -24.35
C ALA A 111 -15.00 -17.67 -23.53
N GLY A 112 -14.99 -17.53 -22.20
CA GLY A 112 -14.37 -18.43 -21.22
C GLY A 112 -14.09 -17.69 -19.92
N GLY A 113 -13.72 -18.43 -18.88
CA GLY A 113 -13.15 -17.87 -17.64
C GLY A 113 -11.62 -17.93 -17.66
N PRO A 114 -10.93 -17.14 -16.82
CA PRO A 114 -9.49 -17.29 -16.64
C PRO A 114 -9.16 -18.67 -16.06
N ASP A 115 -7.94 -19.14 -16.26
CA ASP A 115 -7.40 -20.20 -15.42
C ASP A 115 -7.20 -19.65 -14.01
N VAL A 116 -8.07 -20.08 -13.09
CA VAL A 116 -8.09 -19.57 -11.72
C VAL A 116 -6.84 -20.02 -10.95
N GLU A 117 -6.31 -21.20 -11.25
CA GLU A 117 -5.11 -21.70 -10.58
C GLU A 117 -3.88 -20.90 -11.01
N GLU A 118 -3.75 -20.62 -12.30
CA GLU A 118 -2.70 -19.75 -12.84
C GLU A 118 -2.80 -18.33 -12.26
N LEU A 119 -4.02 -17.77 -12.22
CA LEU A 119 -4.25 -16.43 -11.69
C LEU A 119 -3.87 -16.33 -10.20
N VAL A 120 -4.26 -17.32 -9.39
CA VAL A 120 -3.90 -17.39 -7.97
C VAL A 120 -2.38 -17.53 -7.79
N ALA A 121 -1.73 -18.34 -8.62
CA ALA A 121 -0.28 -18.50 -8.58
C ALA A 121 0.44 -17.19 -8.95
N GLY A 122 -0.04 -16.48 -9.97
CA GLY A 122 0.48 -15.15 -10.34
C GLY A 122 0.35 -14.15 -9.19
N VAL A 123 -0.83 -14.06 -8.57
CA VAL A 123 -1.03 -13.19 -7.40
C VAL A 123 -0.06 -13.56 -6.28
N ALA A 124 0.07 -14.84 -5.94
CA ALA A 124 0.99 -15.28 -4.90
C ALA A 124 2.45 -14.88 -5.19
N ALA A 125 2.87 -14.98 -6.45
CA ALA A 125 4.20 -14.55 -6.88
C ALA A 125 4.39 -13.02 -6.74
N THR A 126 3.40 -12.22 -7.11
CA THR A 126 3.45 -10.75 -6.95
C THR A 126 3.51 -10.32 -5.48
N TYR A 127 2.88 -11.06 -4.57
CA TYR A 127 2.95 -10.80 -3.13
C TYR A 127 4.26 -11.28 -2.48
N ASP A 128 5.01 -12.17 -3.14
CA ASP A 128 6.26 -12.69 -2.62
C ASP A 128 7.39 -11.65 -2.74
N SER A 129 7.58 -10.93 -1.63
CA SER A 129 8.63 -9.92 -1.49
C SER A 129 9.96 -10.49 -0.99
N GLU A 130 10.03 -11.76 -0.58
CA GLU A 130 11.26 -12.33 0.00
C GLU A 130 12.36 -12.45 -1.07
N ARG A 131 13.59 -12.12 -0.70
CA ARG A 131 14.76 -12.19 -1.58
C ARG A 131 15.93 -12.85 -0.85
N PRO A 132 16.97 -13.32 -1.58
CA PRO A 132 18.15 -13.88 -0.96
C PRO A 132 18.71 -12.98 0.14
N ALA A 133 19.05 -13.59 1.27
CA ALA A 133 19.48 -12.86 2.46
C ALA A 133 20.69 -11.95 2.17
N ARG A 134 20.63 -10.73 2.69
CA ARG A 134 21.75 -9.79 2.81
C ARG A 134 22.18 -9.71 4.28
N ASP A 135 23.44 -9.40 4.51
CA ASP A 135 23.97 -9.19 5.86
C ASP A 135 23.31 -7.93 6.46
N PRO A 136 22.53 -8.06 7.56
CA PRO A 136 21.85 -6.91 8.17
C PRO A 136 22.85 -6.04 8.94
N ALA A 137 22.69 -4.73 8.84
CA ALA A 137 23.47 -3.74 9.59
C ALA A 137 23.08 -3.67 11.08
N PHE A 138 21.86 -4.10 11.42
CA PHE A 138 21.31 -4.07 12.77
C PHE A 138 20.75 -5.43 13.20
N GLU A 139 20.76 -5.69 14.50
CA GLU A 139 20.19 -6.87 15.15
C GLU A 139 19.19 -6.51 16.25
N ALA A 140 18.51 -7.52 16.81
CA ALA A 140 17.53 -7.28 17.86
C ALA A 140 18.20 -6.70 19.13
N GLY A 141 17.62 -5.63 19.66
CA GLY A 141 18.14 -4.84 20.79
C GLY A 141 18.88 -3.57 20.36
N ASP A 142 19.23 -3.42 19.07
CA ASP A 142 19.90 -2.21 18.60
C ASP A 142 18.97 -0.99 18.66
N ARG A 143 19.54 0.14 19.07
CA ARG A 143 18.86 1.43 18.97
C ARG A 143 19.12 2.04 17.60
N VAL A 144 18.04 2.40 16.92
CA VAL A 144 18.08 3.00 15.59
C VAL A 144 17.28 4.28 15.55
N ARG A 145 17.72 5.25 14.76
CA ARG A 145 16.98 6.46 14.45
C ARG A 145 16.45 6.38 13.04
N VAL A 146 15.17 6.67 12.85
CA VAL A 146 14.58 6.80 11.51
C VAL A 146 15.11 8.07 10.87
N ARG A 147 15.58 7.98 9.62
CA ARG A 147 16.06 9.13 8.87
C ARG A 147 14.95 10.17 8.66
N LYS A 148 15.31 11.45 8.65
CA LYS A 148 14.39 12.57 8.35
C LYS A 148 14.32 12.83 6.84
N GLU A 149 13.96 11.81 6.09
CA GLU A 149 13.85 11.90 4.63
C GLU A 149 12.42 12.19 4.18
N HIS A 150 12.29 12.90 3.06
CA HIS A 150 11.00 13.32 2.49
C HIS A 150 10.96 13.01 1.00
N PRO A 151 10.96 11.72 0.61
CA PRO A 151 10.97 11.34 -0.80
C PRO A 151 9.69 11.82 -1.49
N SER A 152 9.82 12.29 -2.72
CA SER A 152 8.69 12.70 -3.56
C SER A 152 7.94 11.51 -4.18
N GLY A 153 8.57 10.34 -4.30
CA GLY A 153 7.99 9.09 -4.79
C GLY A 153 7.41 8.20 -3.66
N HIS A 154 6.98 6.99 -4.00
CA HIS A 154 6.51 5.99 -3.04
C HIS A 154 7.52 5.75 -1.90
N THR A 155 7.01 5.54 -0.69
CA THR A 155 7.81 5.10 0.46
C THR A 155 6.89 4.46 1.49
N ARG A 156 7.42 3.51 2.28
CA ARG A 156 6.68 2.91 3.39
C ARG A 156 7.06 3.50 4.75
N CYS A 157 7.92 4.54 4.78
CA CYS A 157 8.29 5.24 6.00
C CYS A 157 7.24 6.33 6.37
N PRO A 158 6.36 6.08 7.37
CA PRO A 158 5.32 7.04 7.76
C PRO A 158 5.94 8.29 8.38
N ARG A 159 5.34 9.46 8.16
CA ARG A 159 5.89 10.73 8.65
C ARG A 159 6.08 10.75 10.16
N TYR A 160 5.19 10.11 10.92
CA TYR A 160 5.19 10.22 12.37
C TYR A 160 6.40 9.58 13.07
N VAL A 161 7.09 8.64 12.42
CA VAL A 161 8.30 8.05 12.98
C VAL A 161 9.58 8.72 12.49
N ARG A 162 9.52 9.62 11.51
CA ARG A 162 10.73 10.19 10.91
C ARG A 162 11.50 11.04 11.91
N GLY A 163 12.75 10.68 12.15
CA GLY A 163 13.60 11.28 13.17
C GLY A 163 13.41 10.74 14.58
N ALA A 164 12.44 9.85 14.81
CA ALA A 164 12.27 9.17 16.09
C ALA A 164 13.32 8.08 16.26
N THR A 165 13.70 7.82 17.51
CA THR A 165 14.56 6.70 17.88
C THR A 165 13.69 5.55 18.38
N GLY A 166 13.99 4.35 17.91
CA GLY A 166 13.34 3.12 18.33
C GLY A 166 14.35 2.01 18.63
N GLU A 167 13.82 0.85 19.01
CA GLU A 167 14.60 -0.37 19.25
C GLU A 167 14.21 -1.43 18.22
N VAL A 168 15.21 -2.06 17.60
CA VAL A 168 14.99 -3.18 16.69
C VAL A 168 14.53 -4.38 17.51
N MET A 169 13.33 -4.86 17.26
CA MET A 169 12.76 -6.03 17.93
C MET A 169 13.08 -7.34 17.22
N ALA A 170 13.18 -7.29 15.88
CA ALA A 170 13.48 -8.45 15.05
C ALA A 170 13.94 -8.03 13.65
N HIS A 171 14.87 -8.80 13.08
CA HIS A 171 15.12 -8.85 11.65
C HIS A 171 14.12 -9.81 10.99
N ARG A 172 13.46 -9.37 9.92
CA ARG A 172 12.42 -10.11 9.19
C ARG A 172 12.91 -10.81 7.92
N GLY A 173 14.20 -10.70 7.61
CA GLY A 173 14.75 -11.17 6.34
C GLY A 173 14.98 -10.00 5.37
N THR A 174 15.31 -10.34 4.13
CA THR A 174 15.54 -9.38 3.06
C THR A 174 14.32 -9.34 2.14
N HIS A 175 13.74 -8.16 1.98
CA HIS A 175 12.53 -7.96 1.19
C HIS A 175 12.73 -6.90 0.11
N VAL A 176 11.97 -7.01 -0.98
CA VAL A 176 11.84 -5.95 -2.00
C VAL A 176 11.65 -4.60 -1.32
N LEU A 177 12.40 -3.58 -1.76
CA LEU A 177 12.30 -2.19 -1.29
C LEU A 177 11.18 -1.48 -2.06
N PRO A 178 10.07 -1.10 -1.41
CA PRO A 178 8.91 -0.52 -2.11
C PRO A 178 9.25 0.79 -2.83
N ASP A 179 10.15 1.60 -2.28
CA ASP A 179 10.57 2.89 -2.85
C ASP A 179 11.18 2.75 -4.24
N ALA A 180 11.86 1.63 -4.50
CA ALA A 180 12.39 1.31 -5.82
C ALA A 180 11.35 0.57 -6.67
N ASN A 181 10.67 -0.41 -6.08
CA ASN A 181 9.76 -1.31 -6.78
C ASN A 181 8.60 -0.57 -7.45
N ALA A 182 7.99 0.40 -6.76
CA ALA A 182 6.92 1.24 -7.30
C ALA A 182 7.30 2.09 -8.54
N HIS A 183 8.59 2.09 -8.93
CA HIS A 183 9.11 2.78 -10.12
C HIS A 183 9.90 1.83 -11.03
N GLY A 184 9.66 0.51 -10.94
CA GLY A 184 10.31 -0.53 -11.76
C GLY A 184 11.75 -0.85 -11.35
N GLY A 185 12.15 -0.50 -10.13
CA GLY A 185 13.47 -0.79 -9.60
C GLY A 185 13.54 -2.11 -8.83
N GLU A 186 14.53 -2.95 -9.13
CA GLU A 186 14.74 -4.24 -8.48
C GLU A 186 15.74 -4.12 -7.31
N VAL A 187 15.31 -3.56 -6.19
CA VAL A 187 16.12 -3.43 -4.97
C VAL A 187 15.47 -4.22 -3.83
N ALA A 188 16.28 -4.82 -2.97
CA ALA A 188 15.82 -5.50 -1.76
C ALA A 188 16.76 -5.21 -0.59
N GLU A 189 16.22 -5.03 0.60
CA GLU A 189 17.00 -4.69 1.81
C GLU A 189 16.52 -5.50 3.01
N PRO A 190 17.35 -5.65 4.05
CA PRO A 190 16.90 -6.12 5.34
C PRO A 190 15.70 -5.31 5.85
N LEU A 191 14.70 -6.02 6.39
CA LEU A 191 13.50 -5.43 6.97
C LEU A 191 13.51 -5.66 8.48
N TYR A 192 13.19 -4.61 9.24
CA TYR A 192 13.24 -4.63 10.70
C TYR A 192 11.90 -4.30 11.32
N ASN A 193 11.47 -5.09 12.30
CA ASN A 193 10.42 -4.69 13.21
C ASN A 193 11.02 -3.73 14.25
N VAL A 194 10.63 -2.46 14.23
CA VAL A 194 11.15 -1.44 15.14
C VAL A 194 10.04 -0.99 16.07
N ARG A 195 10.33 -0.99 17.38
CA ARG A 195 9.45 -0.50 18.42
C ARG A 195 9.81 0.95 18.75
N PHE A 196 8.79 1.80 18.81
CA PHE A 196 8.88 3.17 19.26
C PHE A 196 8.00 3.34 20.50
N ASP A 197 8.55 3.92 21.57
CA ASP A 197 7.75 4.33 22.73
C ASP A 197 6.73 5.38 22.28
N ALA A 198 5.45 5.15 22.59
CA ALA A 198 4.40 6.06 22.12
C ALA A 198 4.55 7.45 22.76
N ALA A 199 5.06 7.50 24.00
CA ALA A 199 5.37 8.75 24.69
C ALA A 199 6.48 9.56 23.98
N ASP A 200 7.42 8.91 23.29
CA ASP A 200 8.47 9.61 22.53
C ASP A 200 7.93 10.17 21.21
N LEU A 201 6.92 9.51 20.62
CA LEU A 201 6.27 9.96 19.39
C LEU A 201 5.29 11.12 19.67
N TRP A 202 4.51 11.01 20.74
CA TRP A 202 3.31 11.85 20.94
C TRP A 202 3.30 12.64 22.25
N GLY A 203 4.20 12.34 23.17
CA GLY A 203 4.16 12.83 24.55
C GLY A 203 3.28 11.96 25.45
N ALA A 204 3.72 11.76 26.70
CA ALA A 204 3.05 10.87 27.65
C ALA A 204 1.60 11.27 28.00
N ASP A 205 1.24 12.55 27.83
CA ASP A 205 -0.11 13.05 28.11
C ASP A 205 -1.08 12.83 26.93
N ASN A 206 -0.60 12.34 25.78
CA ASN A 206 -1.39 12.22 24.55
C ASN A 206 -1.63 10.76 24.11
N THR A 207 -1.21 9.77 24.90
CA THR A 207 -1.38 8.35 24.55
C THR A 207 -1.40 7.45 25.79
N ASP A 208 -2.34 6.51 25.83
CA ASP A 208 -2.36 5.41 26.81
C ASP A 208 -1.66 4.14 26.29
N ALA A 209 -1.26 4.13 25.01
CA ALA A 209 -0.51 3.03 24.43
C ALA A 209 0.95 3.06 24.90
N ASP A 210 1.53 1.89 25.15
CA ASP A 210 2.95 1.80 25.53
C ASP A 210 3.87 2.10 24.34
N ALA A 211 3.55 1.57 23.17
CA ALA A 211 4.41 1.64 21.99
C ALA A 211 3.68 1.38 20.67
N VAL A 212 4.31 1.82 19.59
CA VAL A 212 3.97 1.44 18.21
C VAL A 212 5.09 0.58 17.66
N ARG A 213 4.75 -0.46 16.89
CA ARG A 213 5.70 -1.29 16.15
C ARG A 213 5.42 -1.20 14.67
N ILE A 214 6.45 -0.94 13.88
CA ILE A 214 6.35 -0.89 12.42
C ILE A 214 7.52 -1.61 11.78
N GLU A 215 7.32 -2.05 10.55
CA GLU A 215 8.38 -2.63 9.74
C GLU A 215 9.07 -1.52 8.93
N LEU A 216 10.40 -1.42 9.02
CA LEU A 216 11.23 -0.42 8.35
C LEU A 216 12.39 -1.10 7.62
N TRP A 217 12.60 -0.74 6.35
CA TRP A 217 13.75 -1.21 5.58
C TRP A 217 15.04 -0.56 6.09
N GLU A 218 16.17 -1.24 5.91
CA GLU A 218 17.48 -0.82 6.41
C GLU A 218 17.86 0.61 6.01
N SER A 219 17.58 1.02 4.77
CA SER A 219 17.87 2.39 4.33
C SER A 219 17.11 3.47 5.09
N TYR A 220 15.96 3.15 5.69
CA TYR A 220 15.14 4.11 6.43
C TYR A 220 15.73 4.48 7.79
N VAL A 221 16.68 3.70 8.30
CA VAL A 221 17.21 3.86 9.64
C VAL A 221 18.73 4.07 9.64
N GLU A 222 19.23 4.59 10.74
CA GLU A 222 20.66 4.72 11.02
C GLU A 222 20.94 4.36 12.48
N GLY A 223 22.16 3.91 12.76
CA GLY A 223 22.59 3.65 14.13
C GLY A 223 22.59 4.93 14.97
N VAL A 224 22.31 4.77 16.26
CA VAL A 224 22.47 5.84 17.24
C VAL A 224 23.81 5.66 17.92
N ASP A 225 24.72 6.61 17.76
CA ASP A 225 25.96 6.63 18.53
C ASP A 225 25.63 6.94 20.01
N ASP A 226 26.26 6.21 20.94
CA ASP A 226 26.22 6.56 22.36
C ASP A 226 27.08 7.82 22.59
N GLU A 227 26.46 9.01 22.62
CA GLU A 227 27.06 10.25 23.14
C GLU A 227 27.02 10.33 24.67
#